data_AF-A0A927J7C4-F1
#
_entry.id   AF-A0A927J7C4-F1
#
_cell.length_a   1.000
_cell.length_b   1.000
_cell.length_c   1.000
_cell.angle_alpha   90.00
_cell.angle_beta   90.00
_cell.angle_gamma   90.00
#
_symmetry.space_group_name_H-M   'P 1'
#
loop_
_entity.id
_entity.type
_entity.pdbx_description
1 polymer ?
#
loop_
_entity_poly.entity_id
_entity_poly.type
_entity_poly.pdbx_seq_one_letter_code
_entity_poly.pdbx_strand_id
1 'polypeptide(L)'
;MILIDNTYFIGELSLPNIPVSPSGTASSGVELALQTVGENNIDIFIDKYVIDYLTRLFGRELTIIFLKEISESSPDEIWTNLRDQLLIVTVPYKASPLANYVYYWLIRDARTKTTQAGEADPTFDNAINANNNYKMVKAWNDMVDMTFDIDKWFCNHIEDYKEYAGCYTGRNVCSITRNINTFGL
;
A
#
# COMPACT_ATOMS: atom_id res chain seq x y z
N MET A 1 -5.10 9.42 7.85
CA MET A 1 -3.97 8.51 8.08
C MET A 1 -4.44 7.36 8.97
N ILE A 2 -4.52 6.18 8.38
CA ILE A 2 -5.28 5.07 8.96
C ILE A 2 -4.40 4.01 9.64
N LEU A 3 -3.24 3.65 9.08
CA LEU A 3 -2.36 2.60 9.64
C LEU A 3 -0.86 2.80 9.42
N ILE A 4 -0.48 3.32 8.24
CA ILE A 4 0.91 3.61 7.89
C ILE A 4 1.05 5.07 7.48
N ASP A 5 2.27 5.57 7.54
CA ASP A 5 2.64 6.95 7.24
C ASP A 5 3.89 7.01 6.34
N ASN A 6 4.37 8.22 6.05
CA ASN A 6 5.57 8.44 5.26
C ASN A 6 6.83 7.78 5.83
N THR A 7 6.88 7.42 7.13
CA THR A 7 8.04 6.79 7.77
C THR A 7 8.24 5.33 7.35
N TYR A 8 7.25 4.71 6.71
CA TYR A 8 7.37 3.38 6.11
C TYR A 8 8.05 3.39 4.73
N PHE A 9 8.24 4.57 4.13
CA PHE A 9 8.82 4.73 2.79
C PHE A 9 10.29 5.19 2.87
N ILE A 10 11.12 4.34 3.49
CA ILE A 10 12.56 4.54 3.65
C ILE A 10 13.35 3.41 2.99
N GLY A 11 14.65 3.61 2.77
CA GLY A 11 15.53 2.58 2.20
C GLY A 11 15.13 2.17 0.78
N GLU A 12 14.78 0.90 0.57
CA GLU A 12 14.41 0.37 -0.75
C GLU A 12 13.08 0.93 -1.28
N LEU A 13 12.13 1.21 -0.39
CA LEU A 13 10.83 1.85 -0.70
C LEU A 13 10.91 3.37 -0.68
N SER A 14 12.13 3.94 -0.65
CA SER A 14 12.31 5.39 -0.53
C SER A 14 11.58 6.12 -1.65
N LEU A 15 10.74 7.06 -1.23
CA LEU A 15 9.97 7.96 -2.06
C LEU A 15 10.69 9.33 -2.06
N PRO A 16 11.40 9.72 -3.15
CA PRO A 16 12.16 10.97 -3.18
C PRO A 16 11.25 12.20 -3.30
N ASN A 17 11.57 13.29 -2.60
CA ASN A 17 10.81 14.55 -2.58
C ASN A 17 9.35 14.40 -2.10
N ILE A 18 9.12 13.71 -0.98
CA ILE A 18 7.82 13.79 -0.28
C ILE A 18 7.64 15.25 0.15
N PRO A 19 6.63 15.99 -0.36
CA PRO A 19 6.49 17.40 -0.04
C PRO A 19 6.19 17.59 1.44
N VAL A 20 7.02 18.39 2.11
CA VAL A 20 6.67 19.11 3.34
C VAL A 20 6.22 20.51 2.90
N SER A 21 4.95 20.65 2.48
CA SER A 21 4.16 21.91 2.31
C SER A 21 3.54 22.15 0.92
N PRO A 22 2.41 22.91 0.85
CA PRO A 22 1.49 22.95 -0.29
C PRO A 22 1.78 24.06 -1.33
N SER A 23 2.97 24.65 -1.34
CA SER A 23 3.27 25.81 -2.18
C SER A 23 4.49 25.59 -3.07
N GLY A 24 4.26 25.10 -4.28
CA GLY A 24 5.27 25.06 -5.34
C GLY A 24 4.75 24.34 -6.57
N THR A 25 5.08 24.85 -7.76
CA THR A 25 4.99 24.06 -9.00
C THR A 25 5.94 22.88 -8.89
N ALA A 26 5.39 21.65 -8.86
CA ALA A 26 6.15 20.41 -8.78
C ALA A 26 7.30 20.37 -9.79
N SER A 27 8.50 20.09 -9.29
CA SER A 27 9.71 20.06 -10.11
C SER A 27 10.37 18.69 -10.18
N SER A 28 10.06 17.74 -9.29
CA SER A 28 10.58 16.35 -9.35
C SER A 28 10.02 15.43 -8.26
N GLY A 29 10.08 14.10 -8.47
CA GLY A 29 9.87 13.09 -7.42
C GLY A 29 8.40 12.75 -7.13
N VAL A 30 8.08 12.45 -5.87
CA VAL A 30 6.76 12.01 -5.39
C VAL A 30 5.66 13.01 -5.71
N GLU A 31 5.95 14.30 -5.65
CA GLU A 31 4.99 15.34 -6.01
C GLU A 31 4.52 15.22 -7.47
N LEU A 32 5.44 14.94 -8.40
CA LEU A 32 5.11 14.72 -9.81
C LEU A 32 4.37 13.38 -10.00
N ALA A 33 4.74 12.35 -9.24
CA ALA A 33 4.03 11.08 -9.25
C ALA A 33 2.57 11.25 -8.79
N LEU A 34 2.34 11.96 -7.68
CA LEU A 34 1.02 12.28 -7.15
C LEU A 34 0.19 13.11 -8.15
N GLN A 35 0.78 14.16 -8.73
CA GLN A 35 0.11 14.94 -9.79
C GLN A 35 -0.27 14.08 -11.00
N THR A 36 0.57 13.12 -11.37
CA THR A 36 0.29 12.23 -12.51
C THR A 36 -0.89 11.31 -12.24
N VAL A 37 -1.07 10.88 -10.99
CA VAL A 37 -2.21 10.06 -10.57
C VAL A 37 -3.45 10.87 -10.17
N GLY A 38 -3.42 12.20 -10.34
CA GLY A 38 -4.53 13.09 -10.04
C GLY A 38 -4.68 13.49 -8.58
N GLU A 39 -3.73 13.11 -7.72
CA GLU A 39 -3.79 13.34 -6.28
C GLU A 39 -2.78 14.42 -5.85
N ASN A 40 -3.16 15.25 -4.90
CA ASN A 40 -2.28 16.32 -4.38
C ASN A 40 -1.83 16.08 -2.94
N ASN A 41 -2.27 14.98 -2.31
CA ASN A 41 -1.93 14.62 -0.94
C ASN A 41 -1.53 13.14 -0.87
N ILE A 42 -0.30 12.90 -0.44
CA ILE A 42 0.25 11.54 -0.28
C ILE A 42 -0.54 10.73 0.76
N ASP A 43 -1.06 11.36 1.81
CA ASP A 43 -1.81 10.67 2.87
C ASP A 43 -3.14 10.12 2.35
N ILE A 44 -3.80 10.86 1.44
CA ILE A 44 -5.03 10.40 0.77
C ILE A 44 -4.72 9.19 -0.11
N PHE A 45 -3.61 9.26 -0.85
CA PHE A 45 -3.16 8.15 -1.69
C PHE A 45 -2.83 6.90 -0.86
N ILE A 46 -2.09 7.07 0.24
CA ILE A 46 -1.77 6.02 1.20
C ILE A 46 -3.07 5.41 1.74
N ASP A 47 -3.97 6.22 2.30
CA ASP A 47 -5.20 5.75 2.92
C ASP A 47 -6.08 4.98 1.90
N LYS A 48 -6.20 5.47 0.65
CA LYS A 48 -6.92 4.78 -0.43
C LYS A 48 -6.40 3.37 -0.67
N TYR A 49 -5.10 3.22 -0.87
CA TYR A 49 -4.51 1.92 -1.22
C TYR A 49 -4.36 0.99 -0.01
N VAL A 50 -4.25 1.53 1.21
CA VAL A 50 -4.39 0.76 2.46
C VAL A 50 -5.79 0.14 2.55
N ILE A 51 -6.85 0.93 2.35
CA ILE A 51 -8.23 0.42 2.39
C ILE A 51 -8.47 -0.63 1.30
N ASP A 52 -7.98 -0.40 0.08
CA ASP A 52 -8.12 -1.36 -1.03
C ASP A 52 -7.41 -2.69 -0.71
N TYR A 53 -6.17 -2.65 -0.21
CA TYR A 53 -5.45 -3.84 0.22
C TYR A 53 -6.21 -4.62 1.29
N LEU A 54 -6.65 -3.95 2.37
CA LEU A 54 -7.36 -4.59 3.47
C LEU A 54 -8.68 -5.20 2.99
N THR A 55 -9.39 -4.50 2.11
CA THR A 55 -10.63 -5.00 1.52
C THR A 55 -10.39 -6.27 0.70
N ARG A 56 -9.28 -6.37 -0.04
CA ARG A 56 -8.90 -7.59 -0.76
C ARG A 56 -8.51 -8.71 0.18
N LEU A 57 -7.78 -8.39 1.26
CA LEU A 57 -7.28 -9.36 2.21
C LEU A 57 -8.37 -9.92 3.13
N PHE A 58 -9.17 -9.06 3.77
CA PHE A 58 -10.15 -9.44 4.79
C PHE A 58 -11.60 -9.40 4.31
N GLY A 59 -11.87 -8.71 3.20
CA GLY A 59 -13.23 -8.38 2.77
C GLY A 59 -13.67 -7.02 3.33
N ARG A 60 -14.70 -6.45 2.68
CA ARG A 60 -15.14 -5.07 2.95
C ARG A 60 -15.68 -4.86 4.36
N GLU A 61 -16.54 -5.76 4.83
CA GLU A 61 -17.21 -5.62 6.14
C GLU A 61 -16.21 -5.67 7.28
N LEU A 62 -15.36 -6.70 7.30
CA LEU A 62 -14.32 -6.86 8.30
C LEU A 62 -13.30 -5.71 8.26
N THR A 63 -12.97 -5.19 7.07
CA THR A 63 -12.10 -4.00 6.95
C THR A 63 -12.71 -2.78 7.63
N ILE A 64 -14.01 -2.50 7.38
CA ILE A 64 -14.69 -1.35 7.99
C ILE A 64 -14.68 -1.47 9.51
N ILE A 65 -14.97 -2.65 10.04
CA ILE A 65 -14.96 -2.91 11.48
C ILE A 65 -13.55 -2.75 12.02
N PHE A 66 -12.56 -3.43 11.46
CA PHE A 66 -11.16 -3.33 11.88
C PHE A 66 -10.67 -1.88 11.95
N LEU A 67 -10.94 -1.07 10.92
CA LEU A 67 -10.52 0.33 10.89
C LEU A 67 -11.24 1.19 11.94
N LYS A 68 -12.50 0.89 12.23
CA LYS A 68 -13.25 1.54 13.32
C LYS A 68 -12.61 1.19 14.66
N GLU A 69 -12.45 -0.10 14.94
CA GLU A 69 -12.02 -0.60 16.24
C GLU A 69 -10.57 -0.18 16.58
N ILE A 70 -9.67 -0.17 15.59
CA ILE A 70 -8.29 0.28 15.80
C ILE A 70 -8.17 1.80 16.01
N SER A 71 -9.22 2.57 15.68
CA SER A 71 -9.27 4.03 15.88
C SER A 71 -9.73 4.43 17.28
N GLU A 72 -10.23 3.48 18.07
CA GLU A 72 -10.65 3.74 19.44
C GLU A 72 -9.45 4.06 20.35
N SER A 73 -9.69 4.77 21.46
CA SER A 73 -8.62 5.17 22.37
C SER A 73 -7.95 3.99 23.08
N SER A 74 -8.65 2.86 23.17
CA SER A 74 -8.16 1.61 23.76
C SER A 74 -8.74 0.43 22.99
N PRO A 75 -8.18 0.09 21.81
CA PRO A 75 -8.66 -1.01 20.98
C PRO A 75 -8.52 -2.35 21.71
N ASP A 76 -9.46 -3.25 21.46
CA ASP A 76 -9.39 -4.62 21.98
C ASP A 76 -8.19 -5.39 21.43
N GLU A 77 -7.71 -6.36 22.22
CA GLU A 77 -6.51 -7.16 21.93
C GLU A 77 -6.62 -7.89 20.58
N ILE A 78 -7.82 -8.34 20.20
CA ILE A 78 -8.06 -9.04 18.93
C ILE A 78 -7.68 -8.17 17.71
N TRP A 79 -7.92 -6.86 17.81
CA TRP A 79 -7.68 -5.90 16.73
C TRP A 79 -6.24 -5.42 16.74
N THR A 80 -5.63 -5.26 17.93
CA THR A 80 -4.19 -4.97 18.01
C THR A 80 -3.36 -6.13 17.51
N ASN A 81 -3.74 -7.37 17.81
CA ASN A 81 -3.06 -8.57 17.29
C ASN A 81 -3.11 -8.64 15.77
N LEU A 82 -4.27 -8.34 15.17
CA LEU A 82 -4.43 -8.27 13.72
C LEU A 82 -3.57 -7.15 13.10
N ARG A 83 -3.58 -5.96 13.72
CA ARG A 83 -2.73 -4.84 13.31
C ARG A 83 -1.25 -5.21 13.34
N ASP A 84 -0.82 -5.89 14.38
CA ASP A 84 0.59 -6.22 14.58
C ASP A 84 1.07 -7.29 13.58
N GLN A 85 0.16 -8.08 12.99
CA GLN A 85 0.49 -8.91 11.82
C GLN A 85 0.71 -8.07 10.55
N LEU A 86 0.02 -6.94 10.41
CA LEU A 86 0.15 -6.05 9.25
C LEU A 86 1.39 -5.15 9.34
N LEU A 87 1.95 -4.92 10.53
CA LEU A 87 3.00 -3.93 10.78
C LEU A 87 4.22 -4.58 11.43
N ILE A 88 5.32 -4.66 10.67
CA ILE A 88 6.63 -5.06 11.20
C ILE A 88 7.36 -3.80 11.65
N VAL A 89 7.39 -3.55 12.97
CA VAL A 89 8.07 -2.39 13.55
C VAL A 89 9.28 -2.88 14.36
N THR A 90 10.48 -2.79 13.79
CA THR A 90 11.75 -3.12 14.45
C THR A 90 12.67 -1.91 14.37
N VAL A 91 12.69 -1.04 15.39
CA VAL A 91 13.47 0.23 15.35
C VAL A 91 14.93 -0.02 14.90
N PRO A 92 15.44 0.67 13.85
CA PRO A 92 14.84 1.79 13.10
C PRO A 92 14.03 1.41 11.85
N TYR A 93 13.89 0.11 11.56
CA TYR A 93 13.21 -0.45 10.41
C TYR A 93 11.69 -0.59 10.62
N LYS A 94 10.91 -0.07 9.67
CA LYS A 94 9.47 -0.32 9.57
C LYS A 94 9.19 -0.98 8.23
N ALA A 95 8.45 -2.08 8.24
CA ALA A 95 7.98 -2.76 7.04
C ALA A 95 6.52 -3.14 7.18
N SER A 96 5.83 -3.21 6.06
CA SER A 96 4.45 -3.65 5.98
C SER A 96 4.12 -4.04 4.55
N PRO A 97 3.32 -5.09 4.31
CA PRO A 97 2.75 -5.33 2.98
C PRO A 97 1.93 -4.13 2.49
N LEU A 98 1.34 -3.34 3.41
CA LEU A 98 0.62 -2.11 3.07
C LEU A 98 1.55 -1.09 2.39
N ALA A 99 2.75 -0.90 2.93
CA ALA A 99 3.72 0.05 2.40
C ALA A 99 4.23 -0.40 1.01
N ASN A 100 4.52 -1.70 0.88
CA ASN A 100 4.88 -2.30 -0.41
C ASN A 100 3.76 -2.15 -1.46
N TYR A 101 2.51 -2.38 -1.06
CA TYR A 101 1.34 -2.24 -1.93
C TYR A 101 1.15 -0.79 -2.41
N VAL A 102 1.18 0.16 -1.48
CA VAL A 102 1.07 1.59 -1.80
C VAL A 102 2.22 2.02 -2.72
N TYR A 103 3.45 1.60 -2.44
CA TYR A 103 4.60 1.90 -3.27
C TYR A 103 4.41 1.38 -4.71
N TYR A 104 3.98 0.12 -4.86
CA TYR A 104 3.72 -0.47 -6.16
C TYR A 104 2.73 0.37 -6.98
N TRP A 105 1.57 0.70 -6.40
CA TRP A 105 0.55 1.47 -7.10
C TRP A 105 0.97 2.89 -7.42
N LEU A 106 1.68 3.57 -6.50
CA LEU A 106 2.20 4.91 -6.76
C LEU A 106 3.16 4.92 -7.96
N ILE A 107 4.13 3.99 -7.98
CA ILE A 107 5.11 3.93 -9.06
C ILE A 107 4.49 3.45 -10.37
N ARG A 108 3.52 2.54 -10.31
CA ARG A 108 2.83 2.03 -11.50
C ARG A 108 1.98 3.11 -12.17
N ASP A 109 1.10 3.75 -11.40
CA ASP A 109 0.15 4.73 -11.93
C ASP A 109 0.87 6.03 -12.36
N ALA A 110 1.99 6.38 -11.71
CA ALA A 110 2.82 7.52 -12.09
C ALA A 110 3.53 7.35 -13.45
N ARG A 111 3.60 6.13 -13.99
CA ARG A 111 4.14 5.87 -15.35
C ARG A 111 3.09 6.01 -16.43
N THR A 112 1.82 5.83 -16.11
CA THR A 112 0.73 5.94 -17.08
C THR A 112 0.18 7.36 -17.05
N LYS A 113 0.94 8.33 -17.57
CA LYS A 113 0.41 9.69 -17.73
C LYS A 113 -0.49 9.70 -18.95
N THR A 114 -1.80 9.86 -18.75
CA THR A 114 -2.73 10.11 -19.86
C THR A 114 -2.50 11.54 -20.35
N THR A 115 -1.85 11.70 -21.50
CA THR A 115 -1.76 12.99 -22.21
C THR A 115 -2.92 13.09 -23.20
N GLN A 116 -3.23 14.31 -23.65
CA GLN A 116 -4.30 14.54 -24.64
C GLN A 116 -4.06 13.79 -25.99
N ALA A 117 -2.89 13.19 -26.18
CA ALA A 117 -2.50 12.39 -27.35
C ALA A 117 -2.36 10.86 -27.07
N GLY A 118 -2.67 10.39 -25.85
CA GLY A 118 -2.55 8.98 -25.43
C GLY A 118 -1.77 8.78 -24.12
N GLU A 119 -1.66 7.52 -23.66
CA GLU A 119 -0.79 7.15 -22.53
C GLU A 119 0.68 7.34 -22.93
N ALA A 120 1.37 8.26 -22.26
CA ALA A 120 2.78 8.51 -22.44
C ALA A 120 3.52 8.22 -21.12
N ASP A 121 4.65 7.53 -21.21
CA ASP A 121 5.57 7.38 -20.09
C ASP A 121 6.20 8.75 -19.80
N PRO A 122 5.90 9.41 -18.67
CA PRO A 122 6.49 10.70 -18.37
C PRO A 122 8.00 10.50 -18.15
N THR A 123 8.81 11.08 -19.04
CA THR A 123 10.26 11.14 -18.85
C THR A 123 10.55 12.00 -17.63
N PHE A 124 10.86 11.37 -16.50
CA PHE A 124 11.35 12.02 -15.28
C PHE A 124 12.78 12.53 -15.56
N ASP A 125 12.88 13.70 -16.16
CA ASP A 125 14.03 14.19 -16.93
C ASP A 125 15.34 14.48 -16.16
N ASN A 126 15.55 13.94 -14.95
CA ASN A 126 16.85 14.02 -14.25
C ASN A 126 17.14 12.85 -13.28
N ALA A 127 16.29 11.82 -13.24
CA ALA A 127 16.63 10.58 -12.54
C ALA A 127 17.12 9.60 -13.60
N ILE A 128 18.43 9.42 -13.69
CA ILE A 128 19.05 8.31 -14.44
C ILE A 128 18.14 7.08 -14.26
N ASN A 129 17.71 6.51 -15.39
CA ASN A 129 16.92 5.29 -15.58
C ASN A 129 17.42 4.10 -14.73
N ALA A 130 17.35 4.21 -13.40
CA ALA A 130 17.69 3.17 -12.45
C ALA A 130 16.47 2.26 -12.35
N ASN A 131 16.26 1.47 -13.40
CA ASN A 131 15.32 0.36 -13.54
C ASN A 131 14.32 0.20 -12.37
N ASN A 132 13.35 1.12 -12.29
CA ASN A 132 12.31 1.12 -11.26
C ASN A 132 11.44 -0.15 -11.33
N ASN A 133 11.50 -0.92 -12.44
CA ASN A 133 10.76 -2.17 -12.60
C ASN A 133 11.22 -3.21 -11.58
N TYR A 134 12.52 -3.35 -11.35
CA TYR A 134 13.02 -4.32 -10.37
C TYR A 134 12.56 -3.99 -8.96
N LYS A 135 12.57 -2.71 -8.57
CA LYS A 135 12.07 -2.27 -7.25
C LYS A 135 10.57 -2.47 -7.11
N MET A 136 9.81 -2.12 -8.13
CA MET A 136 8.35 -2.30 -8.16
C MET A 136 7.96 -3.79 -8.09
N VAL A 137 8.64 -4.65 -8.87
CA VAL A 137 8.46 -6.11 -8.83
C VAL A 137 8.85 -6.67 -7.47
N LYS A 138 9.98 -6.24 -6.92
CA LYS A 138 10.42 -6.66 -5.60
C LYS A 138 9.41 -6.26 -4.52
N ALA A 139 8.98 -5.00 -4.48
CA ALA A 139 7.97 -4.54 -3.53
C ALA A 139 6.68 -5.36 -3.64
N TRP A 140 6.22 -5.66 -4.86
CA TRP A 140 5.05 -6.51 -5.06
C TRP A 140 5.27 -7.94 -4.55
N ASN A 141 6.39 -8.58 -4.88
CA ASN A 141 6.65 -9.96 -4.47
C ASN A 141 6.89 -10.07 -2.95
N ASP A 142 7.60 -9.09 -2.36
CA ASP A 142 7.75 -8.99 -0.90
C ASP A 142 6.37 -8.80 -0.22
N MET A 143 5.47 -8.02 -0.83
CA MET A 143 4.08 -7.89 -0.38
C MET A 143 3.33 -9.22 -0.47
N VAL A 144 3.46 -9.97 -1.57
CA VAL A 144 2.83 -11.28 -1.75
C VAL A 144 3.28 -12.25 -0.66
N ASP A 145 4.58 -12.33 -0.39
CA ASP A 145 5.14 -13.23 0.64
C ASP A 145 4.60 -12.85 2.04
N MET A 146 4.65 -11.56 2.40
CA MET A 146 4.07 -11.07 3.66
C MET A 146 2.56 -11.34 3.74
N THR A 147 1.84 -11.20 2.63
CA THR A 147 0.39 -11.44 2.57
C THR A 147 0.06 -12.91 2.82
N PHE A 148 0.87 -13.85 2.30
CA PHE A 148 0.68 -15.27 2.58
C PHE A 148 0.80 -15.60 4.06
N ASP A 149 1.80 -15.03 4.74
CA ASP A 149 1.97 -15.24 6.18
C ASP A 149 0.79 -14.69 6.99
N ILE A 150 0.31 -13.50 6.63
CA ILE A 150 -0.85 -12.87 7.29
C ILE A 150 -2.14 -13.63 7.00
N ASP A 151 -2.37 -14.05 5.75
CA ASP A 151 -3.56 -14.83 5.39
C ASP A 151 -3.58 -16.17 6.12
N LYS A 152 -2.43 -16.84 6.22
CA LYS A 152 -2.28 -18.08 6.98
C LYS A 152 -2.55 -17.86 8.46
N TRP A 153 -1.99 -16.80 9.07
CA TRP A 153 -2.27 -16.45 10.46
C TRP A 153 -3.75 -16.17 10.66
N PHE A 154 -4.35 -15.36 9.79
CA PHE A 154 -5.76 -14.98 9.85
C PHE A 154 -6.69 -16.18 9.72
N CYS A 155 -6.41 -17.12 8.81
CA CYS A 155 -7.18 -18.34 8.67
C CYS A 155 -7.13 -19.23 9.93
N ASN A 156 -6.03 -19.22 10.68
CA ASN A 156 -5.92 -19.95 11.94
C ASN A 156 -6.66 -19.27 13.11
N HIS A 157 -6.96 -17.97 12.99
CA HIS A 157 -7.66 -17.17 14.01
C HIS A 157 -9.06 -16.73 13.54
N ILE A 158 -9.58 -17.34 12.46
CA ILE A 158 -10.82 -16.88 11.82
C ILE A 158 -12.04 -16.97 12.75
N GLU A 159 -12.00 -17.87 13.74
CA GLU A 159 -13.04 -18.03 14.74
C GLU A 159 -13.21 -16.78 15.63
N ASP A 160 -12.14 -16.01 15.84
CA ASP A 160 -12.17 -14.76 16.61
C ASP A 160 -12.86 -13.63 15.84
N TYR A 161 -12.96 -13.76 14.51
CA TYR A 161 -13.49 -12.74 13.62
C TYR A 161 -14.85 -13.12 12.99
N LYS A 162 -15.35 -14.34 13.22
CA LYS A 162 -16.54 -14.89 12.56
C LYS A 162 -17.83 -14.12 12.83
N GLU A 163 -17.91 -13.40 13.95
CA GLU A 163 -19.07 -12.56 14.29
C GLU A 163 -19.08 -11.22 13.57
N TYR A 164 -17.91 -10.79 13.09
CA TYR A 164 -17.68 -9.54 12.35
C TYR A 164 -17.58 -9.77 10.84
N ALA A 165 -17.18 -10.97 10.44
CA ALA A 165 -17.27 -11.45 9.08
C ALA A 165 -18.72 -11.89 8.84
N GLY A 166 -19.55 -11.05 8.21
CA GLY A 166 -20.75 -11.54 7.53
C GLY A 166 -20.37 -12.66 6.54
N CYS A 167 -21.36 -13.30 5.90
CA CYS A 167 -21.13 -14.38 4.93
C CYS A 167 -19.88 -14.08 4.09
N TYR A 168 -18.82 -14.90 4.18
CA TYR A 168 -17.41 -14.72 3.76
C TYR A 168 -17.15 -14.24 2.29
N THR A 169 -17.96 -13.31 1.82
CA THR A 169 -18.19 -12.93 0.44
C THR A 169 -17.52 -11.58 0.24
N GLY A 170 -16.41 -11.58 -0.50
CA GLY A 170 -15.69 -10.35 -0.84
C GLY A 170 -14.18 -10.39 -0.64
N ARG A 171 -13.62 -11.41 0.01
CA ARG A 171 -12.16 -11.63 0.00
C ARG A 171 -11.71 -11.89 -1.44
N ASN A 172 -10.67 -11.19 -1.88
CA ASN A 172 -10.02 -11.41 -3.17
C ASN A 172 -8.51 -11.50 -2.97
N VAL A 173 -8.10 -12.37 -2.05
CA VAL A 173 -6.70 -12.57 -1.66
C VAL A 173 -5.86 -12.96 -2.87
N CYS A 174 -6.39 -13.79 -3.78
CA CYS A 174 -5.72 -14.18 -5.02
C CYS A 174 -5.28 -13.00 -5.91
N SER A 175 -5.88 -11.82 -5.76
CA SER A 175 -5.46 -10.62 -6.51
C SER A 175 -4.20 -9.95 -5.96
N ILE A 176 -3.82 -10.27 -4.72
CA ILE A 176 -2.66 -9.71 -4.01
C ILE A 176 -1.66 -10.79 -3.57
N THR A 177 -1.86 -12.05 -3.95
CA THR A 177 -0.96 -13.18 -3.65
C THR A 177 -0.35 -13.83 -4.89
N ARG A 178 -0.33 -13.13 -6.02
CA ARG A 178 0.31 -13.59 -7.25
C ARG A 178 1.57 -12.79 -7.50
N ASN A 179 2.73 -13.45 -7.47
CA ASN A 179 3.98 -12.83 -7.87
C ASN A 179 3.91 -12.33 -9.31
N ILE A 180 4.60 -11.23 -9.58
CA ILE A 180 4.73 -10.65 -10.91
C ILE A 180 6.19 -10.68 -11.36
N ASN A 181 6.41 -10.75 -12.67
CA ASN A 181 7.72 -10.49 -13.26
C ASN A 181 7.85 -9.03 -13.75
N THR A 182 8.99 -8.69 -14.34
CA THR A 182 9.28 -7.34 -14.88
C THR A 182 8.33 -6.87 -15.98
N PHE A 183 7.53 -7.77 -16.54
CA PHE A 183 6.50 -7.49 -17.54
C PHE A 183 5.09 -7.38 -16.94
N GLY A 184 4.94 -7.51 -15.62
CA GLY A 184 3.65 -7.48 -14.94
C GLY A 184 2.80 -8.72 -15.16
N LEU A 185 3.42 -9.83 -15.57
CA LEU A 185 2.80 -11.13 -15.84
C LEU A 185 3.11 -12.14 -14.72
#